data_AF-A0A536BN32-F1
#
_entry.id   AF-A0A536BN32-F1
#
_cell.length_a   1.000
_cell.length_b   1.000
_cell.length_c   1.000
_cell.angle_alpha   90.00
_cell.angle_beta   90.00
_cell.angle_gamma   90.00
#
_symmetry.space_group_name_H-M   'P 1'
#
loop_
_entity.id
_entity.type
_entity.pdbx_description
1 polymer ?
#
loop_
_entity_poly.entity_id
_entity_poly.type
_entity_poly.pdbx_seq_one_letter_code
_entity_poly.pdbx_strand_id
1 'polypeptide(L)'
;MDVVLVGLPGSGKSAVGRRLASTHKAEFVDLDEVIEQRAGAAIPEIFDVEGEAGFRTREREAVAGLGPADRSAAVVRVVATGGGAVLDPRNRWLLYRRRLPLWLDARPEVLAQRLRRSPTVRPLVAGRDPIGAMRKLAAQREPFYAAAEQVNSVAQLPSVLDEVDRLIEEAPRREGTPLLRSESRLGRLSLGESIAVPALADELERLETRRAIVVTEPGAWSAVGADLAQGLAARGFGLEIVELPQGEAAKRMAVIEKAASKLAALRVTREEPLVAVGGGALGDAAGFLAAVWLRGVPIVHVPTSLVAQIDSSIGGKTAIDLPEGKNLVGAFHQPTAVITDVALLRSLPPRDLRAALGEAVKMAALGDERLMELLETDGEAIASGDSMAFESGAIAELVERCAWSKVQVVLADEREKASAGDGRIRLNLGHTVGHGLEAALGYAGILHGEAVAYGLRAASRIGAAVSVTPPEHAARIEGLLSKLDLGSVPTRASLEAVLEAMEADKKHGAAGLRWVLPKAAGVEVRADVSEALVREVVGGVLAGTAAGATVG
;
A
#
# COMPACT_ATOMS: atom_id res chain seq x y z
N MET A 1 -21.28 -18.92 8.29
CA MET A 1 -20.61 -17.72 7.78
C MET A 1 -20.95 -16.54 8.67
N ASP A 2 -19.98 -15.65 8.86
CA ASP A 2 -20.19 -14.36 9.49
C ASP A 2 -20.52 -13.28 8.44
N VAL A 3 -21.55 -12.48 8.70
CA VAL A 3 -21.90 -11.28 7.92
C VAL A 3 -21.47 -10.05 8.69
N VAL A 4 -20.79 -9.10 8.04
CA VAL A 4 -20.30 -7.87 8.68
C VAL A 4 -20.91 -6.65 8.00
N LEU A 5 -21.67 -5.87 8.76
CA LEU A 5 -22.34 -4.67 8.26
C LEU A 5 -21.48 -3.44 8.54
N VAL A 6 -21.08 -2.76 7.45
CA VAL A 6 -20.27 -1.54 7.50
C VAL A 6 -20.99 -0.38 6.85
N GLY A 7 -20.48 0.83 7.07
CA GLY A 7 -21.01 2.06 6.51
C GLY A 7 -21.09 3.18 7.54
N LEU A 8 -21.46 4.36 7.08
CA LEU A 8 -21.49 5.57 7.89
C LEU A 8 -22.49 5.47 9.05
N PRO A 9 -22.30 6.26 10.13
CA PRO A 9 -23.29 6.39 11.19
C PRO A 9 -24.68 6.71 10.63
N GLY A 10 -25.73 6.06 11.15
CA GLY A 10 -27.11 6.25 10.66
C GLY A 10 -27.50 5.47 9.40
N SER A 11 -26.60 4.67 8.82
CA SER A 11 -26.92 3.79 7.67
C SER A 11 -27.87 2.65 8.01
N GLY A 12 -28.09 2.35 9.29
CA GLY A 12 -29.04 1.35 9.74
C GLY A 12 -28.43 -0.02 10.07
N LYS A 13 -27.10 -0.12 10.22
CA LYS A 13 -26.37 -1.36 10.58
C LYS A 13 -27.03 -2.16 11.70
N SER A 14 -27.29 -1.55 12.85
CA SER A 14 -27.90 -2.29 13.99
C SER A 14 -29.34 -2.73 13.70
N ALA A 15 -30.11 -1.93 12.96
CA ALA A 15 -31.50 -2.28 12.61
C ALA A 15 -31.56 -3.43 11.59
N VAL A 16 -30.78 -3.34 10.51
CA VAL A 16 -30.64 -4.40 9.51
C VAL A 16 -30.06 -5.66 10.16
N GLY A 17 -29.01 -5.51 10.97
CA GLY A 17 -28.30 -6.61 11.61
C GLY A 17 -29.16 -7.42 12.56
N ARG A 18 -29.92 -6.77 13.46
CA ARG A 18 -30.87 -7.49 14.35
C ARG A 18 -31.93 -8.26 13.58
N ARG A 19 -32.45 -7.67 12.50
CA ARG A 19 -33.47 -8.32 11.68
C ARG A 19 -32.91 -9.51 10.90
N LEU A 20 -31.75 -9.34 10.28
CA LEU A 20 -31.04 -10.39 9.56
C LEU A 20 -30.69 -11.56 10.50
N ALA A 21 -30.15 -11.26 11.67
CA ALA A 21 -29.83 -12.28 12.67
C ALA A 21 -31.08 -13.05 13.12
N SER A 22 -32.20 -12.36 13.34
CA SER A 22 -33.47 -13.02 13.66
C SER A 22 -33.99 -13.91 12.53
N THR A 23 -33.86 -13.49 11.26
CA THR A 23 -34.29 -14.27 10.10
C THR A 23 -33.47 -15.55 9.97
N HIS A 24 -32.15 -15.45 10.12
CA HIS A 24 -31.23 -16.58 9.97
C HIS A 24 -31.01 -17.39 11.26
N LYS A 25 -31.63 -17.00 12.37
CA LYS A 25 -31.39 -17.57 13.72
C LYS A 25 -29.91 -17.52 14.12
N ALA A 26 -29.25 -16.43 13.74
CA ALA A 26 -27.84 -16.16 13.98
C ALA A 26 -27.64 -15.30 15.24
N GLU A 27 -26.41 -15.30 15.76
CA GLU A 27 -25.96 -14.36 16.79
C GLU A 27 -25.90 -12.94 16.20
N PHE A 28 -26.40 -11.94 16.92
CA PHE A 28 -26.19 -10.53 16.58
C PHE A 28 -25.17 -9.91 17.52
N VAL A 29 -24.13 -9.28 16.97
CA VAL A 29 -23.09 -8.58 17.72
C VAL A 29 -23.01 -7.13 17.22
N ASP A 30 -23.30 -6.17 18.09
CA ASP A 30 -23.01 -4.75 17.81
C ASP A 30 -21.72 -4.36 18.52
N LEU A 31 -20.67 -4.03 17.75
CA LEU A 31 -19.35 -3.74 18.32
C LEU A 31 -19.35 -2.51 19.23
N ASP A 32 -20.19 -1.52 18.94
CA ASP A 32 -20.30 -0.33 19.79
C ASP A 32 -20.89 -0.74 21.16
N GLU A 33 -21.93 -1.59 21.18
CA GLU A 33 -22.52 -2.13 22.42
C GLU A 33 -21.52 -3.01 23.19
N VAL A 34 -20.71 -3.82 22.50
CA VAL A 34 -19.67 -4.65 23.13
C VAL A 34 -18.60 -3.80 23.82
N ILE A 35 -18.18 -2.70 23.19
CA ILE A 35 -17.20 -1.77 23.76
C ILE A 35 -17.76 -1.12 25.02
N GLU A 36 -19.00 -0.61 24.97
CA GLU A 36 -19.65 0.03 26.13
C GLU A 36 -19.82 -0.94 27.29
N GLN A 37 -20.25 -2.18 27.01
CA GLN A 37 -20.41 -3.21 28.03
C GLN A 37 -19.08 -3.59 28.70
N ARG A 38 -18.00 -3.73 27.93
CA ARG A 38 -16.67 -4.07 28.47
C ARG A 38 -16.05 -2.91 29.24
N ALA A 39 -16.28 -1.67 28.80
CA ALA A 39 -15.78 -0.48 29.47
C ALA A 39 -16.61 -0.09 30.71
N GLY A 40 -17.88 -0.49 30.77
CA GLY A 40 -18.82 -0.02 31.78
C GLY A 40 -19.16 1.47 31.65
N ALA A 41 -18.93 2.05 30.48
CA ALA A 41 -19.09 3.48 30.18
C ALA A 41 -19.58 3.66 28.74
N ALA A 42 -20.33 4.73 28.48
CA ALA A 42 -20.80 5.05 27.13
C ALA A 42 -19.63 5.53 26.26
N ILE A 43 -19.69 5.33 24.93
CA ILE A 43 -18.61 5.72 24.01
C ILE A 43 -18.17 7.19 24.19
N PRO A 44 -19.08 8.19 24.29
CA PRO A 44 -18.67 9.57 24.55
C PRO A 44 -17.82 9.75 25.81
N GLU A 45 -18.13 9.02 26.88
CA GLU A 45 -17.38 9.07 28.14
C GLU A 45 -15.99 8.45 27.98
N ILE A 46 -15.87 7.37 27.21
CA ILE A 46 -14.58 6.76 26.85
C ILE A 46 -13.72 7.77 26.09
N PHE A 47 -14.28 8.48 25.11
CA PHE A 47 -13.57 9.53 24.37
C PHE A 47 -13.16 10.69 25.29
N ASP A 48 -14.00 11.10 26.24
CA ASP A 48 -13.70 12.19 27.17
C ASP A 48 -12.56 11.83 28.15
N VAL A 49 -12.49 10.57 28.60
CA VAL A 49 -11.52 10.10 29.60
C VAL A 49 -10.22 9.60 28.96
N GLU A 50 -10.32 8.79 27.90
CA GLU A 50 -9.19 8.07 27.31
C GLU A 50 -8.74 8.65 25.96
N GLY A 51 -9.50 9.59 25.41
CA GLY A 51 -9.27 10.15 24.09
C GLY A 51 -9.54 9.15 22.95
N GLU A 52 -9.30 9.60 21.72
CA GLU A 52 -9.48 8.75 20.54
C GLU A 52 -8.53 7.54 20.55
N ALA A 53 -7.28 7.72 20.98
CA ALA A 53 -6.31 6.63 21.02
C ALA A 53 -6.76 5.47 21.94
N GLY A 54 -7.30 5.78 23.12
CA GLY A 54 -7.86 4.78 24.03
C GLY A 54 -9.07 4.06 23.44
N PHE A 55 -10.01 4.82 22.85
CA PHE A 55 -11.15 4.23 22.14
C PHE A 55 -10.70 3.29 21.01
N ARG A 56 -9.71 3.68 20.20
CA ARG A 56 -9.20 2.84 19.10
C ARG A 56 -8.58 1.55 19.59
N THR A 57 -7.90 1.56 20.74
CA THR A 57 -7.39 0.34 21.37
C THR A 57 -8.53 -0.58 21.78
N ARG A 58 -9.58 -0.07 22.42
CA ARG A 58 -10.78 -0.85 22.77
C ARG A 58 -11.51 -1.38 21.54
N GLU A 59 -11.60 -0.59 20.48
CA GLU A 59 -12.18 -0.99 19.19
C GLU A 59 -11.41 -2.18 18.58
N ARG A 60 -10.07 -2.13 18.62
CA ARG A 60 -9.21 -3.25 18.20
C ARG A 60 -9.44 -4.51 19.04
N GLU A 61 -9.52 -4.39 20.35
CA GLU A 61 -9.78 -5.52 21.26
C GLU A 61 -11.18 -6.13 21.06
N ALA A 62 -12.19 -5.30 20.77
CA ALA A 62 -13.54 -5.75 20.47
C ALA A 62 -13.58 -6.56 19.16
N VAL A 63 -12.93 -6.06 18.10
CA VAL A 63 -12.81 -6.77 16.81
C VAL A 63 -12.02 -8.07 16.97
N ALA A 64 -10.88 -8.05 17.65
CA ALA A 64 -10.09 -9.26 17.92
C ALA A 64 -10.89 -10.29 18.73
N GLY A 65 -11.73 -9.83 19.66
CA GLY A 65 -12.62 -10.65 20.48
C GLY A 65 -13.72 -11.39 19.72
N LEU A 66 -13.98 -11.05 18.45
CA LEU A 66 -14.90 -11.83 17.59
C LEU A 66 -14.37 -13.23 17.28
N GLY A 67 -13.05 -13.42 17.39
CA GLY A 67 -12.38 -14.68 17.08
C GLY A 67 -12.30 -14.97 15.57
N PRO A 68 -11.93 -16.21 15.19
CA PRO A 68 -11.82 -16.61 13.79
C PRO A 68 -13.18 -16.55 13.10
N ALA A 69 -13.17 -16.27 11.79
CA ALA A 69 -14.38 -16.27 10.97
C ALA A 69 -14.98 -17.67 10.85
N ASP A 70 -16.29 -17.78 11.06
CA ASP A 70 -17.04 -18.98 10.70
C ASP A 70 -17.30 -19.00 9.18
N ARG A 71 -17.10 -20.15 8.53
CA ARG A 71 -17.27 -20.33 7.07
C ARG A 71 -18.43 -21.25 6.69
N SER A 72 -19.33 -21.54 7.62
CA SER A 72 -20.51 -22.38 7.37
C SER A 72 -21.39 -21.78 6.26
N ALA A 73 -22.11 -22.61 5.51
CA ALA A 73 -23.02 -22.10 4.47
C ALA A 73 -24.18 -21.28 5.05
N ALA A 74 -24.65 -21.61 6.26
CA ALA A 74 -25.65 -20.81 6.98
C ALA A 74 -25.01 -19.59 7.64
N VAL A 75 -25.75 -18.48 7.74
CA VAL A 75 -25.33 -17.33 8.54
C VAL A 75 -25.40 -17.72 10.02
N VAL A 76 -24.27 -17.60 10.73
CA VAL A 76 -24.19 -17.94 12.16
C VAL A 76 -24.04 -16.71 13.04
N ARG A 77 -23.50 -15.63 12.48
CA ARG A 77 -23.28 -14.36 13.17
C ARG A 77 -23.44 -13.18 12.22
N VAL A 78 -24.07 -12.12 12.72
CA VAL A 78 -24.18 -10.82 12.06
C VAL A 78 -23.53 -9.77 12.96
N VAL A 79 -22.48 -9.12 12.46
CA VAL A 79 -21.69 -8.12 13.17
C VAL A 79 -22.03 -6.74 12.63
N ALA A 80 -22.53 -5.83 13.47
CA ALA A 80 -22.63 -4.41 13.16
C ALA A 80 -21.39 -3.68 13.69
N THR A 81 -20.72 -2.91 12.83
CA THR A 81 -19.49 -2.20 13.22
C THR A 81 -19.76 -0.74 13.57
N GLY A 82 -18.93 -0.16 14.43
CA GLY A 82 -18.77 1.29 14.51
C GLY A 82 -18.34 1.84 13.14
N GLY A 83 -18.76 3.07 12.82
CA GLY A 83 -18.47 3.65 11.50
C GLY A 83 -16.98 3.84 11.22
N GLY A 84 -16.15 3.96 12.27
CA GLY A 84 -14.70 4.12 12.14
C GLY A 84 -13.91 2.80 12.17
N ALA A 85 -14.54 1.67 12.50
CA ALA A 85 -13.83 0.43 12.79
C ALA A 85 -12.98 -0.07 11.63
N VAL A 86 -13.48 0.11 10.40
CA VAL A 86 -12.79 -0.31 9.19
C VAL A 86 -11.72 0.68 8.71
N LEU A 87 -11.43 1.76 9.45
CA LEU A 87 -10.31 2.65 9.10
C LEU A 87 -8.98 2.05 9.52
N ASP A 88 -8.96 1.32 10.64
CA ASP A 88 -7.80 0.58 11.09
C ASP A 88 -7.60 -0.66 10.21
N PRO A 89 -6.42 -0.82 9.56
CA PRO A 89 -6.20 -1.94 8.63
C PRO A 89 -6.26 -3.32 9.29
N ARG A 90 -5.88 -3.45 10.57
CA ARG A 90 -5.96 -4.71 11.32
C ARG A 90 -7.40 -5.07 11.63
N ASN A 91 -8.20 -4.08 12.02
CA ASN A 91 -9.63 -4.30 12.21
C ASN A 91 -10.28 -4.72 10.91
N ARG A 92 -10.02 -4.02 9.82
CA ARG A 92 -10.59 -4.35 8.50
C ARG A 92 -10.16 -5.73 8.02
N TRP A 93 -8.89 -6.09 8.22
CA TRP A 93 -8.40 -7.45 7.96
C TRP A 93 -9.24 -8.50 8.68
N LEU A 94 -9.40 -8.36 10.00
CA LEU A 94 -10.19 -9.30 10.78
C LEU A 94 -11.67 -9.28 10.37
N LEU A 95 -12.25 -8.11 10.14
CA LEU A 95 -13.66 -7.99 9.80
C LEU A 95 -14.00 -8.53 8.40
N TYR A 96 -13.09 -8.45 7.43
CA TYR A 96 -13.41 -8.80 6.03
C TYR A 96 -12.91 -10.19 5.67
N ARG A 97 -11.74 -10.58 6.15
CA ARG A 97 -11.11 -11.84 5.78
C ARG A 97 -11.99 -13.01 6.17
N ARG A 98 -12.41 -13.78 5.15
CA ARG A 98 -13.23 -14.99 5.29
C ARG A 98 -14.62 -14.74 5.87
N ARG A 99 -15.08 -13.48 5.86
CA ARG A 99 -16.41 -13.04 6.25
C ARG A 99 -17.09 -12.40 5.05
N LEU A 100 -18.39 -12.12 5.14
CA LEU A 100 -19.14 -11.39 4.13
C LEU A 100 -19.31 -9.93 4.56
N PRO A 101 -18.44 -9.00 4.14
CA PRO A 101 -18.65 -7.58 4.42
C PRO A 101 -19.68 -6.97 3.48
N LEU A 102 -20.67 -6.29 4.04
CA LEU A 102 -21.74 -5.60 3.34
C LEU A 102 -21.74 -4.12 3.74
N TRP A 103 -21.52 -3.26 2.76
CA TRP A 103 -21.60 -1.82 2.91
C TRP A 103 -23.04 -1.35 2.72
N LEU A 104 -23.66 -0.96 3.84
CA LEU A 104 -24.93 -0.26 3.83
C LEU A 104 -24.71 1.19 3.38
N ASP A 105 -24.81 1.39 2.08
CA ASP A 105 -24.58 2.69 1.45
C ASP A 105 -25.84 3.56 1.53
N ALA A 106 -25.68 4.78 2.01
CA ALA A 106 -26.73 5.77 2.10
C ALA A 106 -26.18 7.14 1.80
N ARG A 107 -26.96 7.91 1.04
CA ARG A 107 -26.60 9.27 0.67
C ARG A 107 -26.32 10.13 1.92
N PRO A 108 -25.22 10.90 1.94
CA PRO A 108 -24.86 11.78 3.06
C PRO A 108 -26.00 12.69 3.54
N GLU A 109 -26.85 13.16 2.63
CA GLU A 109 -28.00 14.01 2.92
C GLU A 109 -29.05 13.29 3.77
N VAL A 110 -29.31 12.02 3.45
CA VAL A 110 -30.27 11.17 4.19
C VAL A 110 -29.71 10.86 5.57
N LEU A 111 -28.41 10.53 5.65
CA LEU A 111 -27.74 10.26 6.92
C LEU A 111 -27.74 11.47 7.84
N ALA A 112 -27.40 12.65 7.32
CA ALA A 112 -27.43 13.90 8.08
C ALA A 112 -28.83 14.18 8.65
N GLN A 113 -29.91 13.90 7.90
CA GLN A 113 -31.28 14.03 8.40
C GLN A 113 -31.62 13.02 9.51
N ARG A 114 -31.23 11.75 9.34
CA ARG A 114 -31.46 10.70 10.35
C ARG A 114 -30.72 11.02 11.66
N LEU A 115 -29.49 11.49 11.57
CA LEU A 115 -28.62 11.76 12.71
C LEU A 115 -28.99 13.03 13.49
N ARG A 116 -29.67 14.01 12.88
CA ARG A 116 -30.22 15.19 13.61
C ARG A 116 -31.11 14.80 14.79
N ARG A 117 -31.72 13.61 14.74
CA ARG A 117 -32.62 13.08 15.77
C ARG A 117 -31.92 12.18 16.80
N SER A 118 -30.62 11.90 16.65
CA SER A 118 -29.84 11.02 17.54
C SER A 118 -28.96 11.83 18.51
N PRO A 119 -29.01 11.56 19.83
CA PRO A 119 -28.20 12.27 20.82
C PRO A 119 -26.70 11.92 20.77
N THR A 120 -26.33 10.69 20.43
CA THR A 120 -24.96 10.15 20.48
C THR A 120 -24.06 10.63 19.34
N VAL A 121 -24.62 10.92 18.16
CA VAL A 121 -23.86 11.31 16.95
C VAL A 121 -23.83 12.83 16.75
N ARG A 122 -24.49 13.59 17.63
CA ARG A 122 -24.51 15.06 17.59
C ARG A 122 -23.12 15.69 17.43
N PRO A 123 -22.03 15.25 18.08
CA PRO A 123 -20.72 15.90 17.95
C PRO A 123 -20.13 15.86 16.51
N LEU A 124 -20.36 14.78 15.75
CA LEU A 124 -19.82 14.61 14.39
C LEU A 124 -20.54 15.45 13.32
N VAL A 125 -21.77 15.89 13.64
CA VAL A 125 -22.64 16.72 12.79
C VAL A 125 -23.01 18.04 13.48
N ALA A 126 -22.36 18.37 14.60
CA ALA A 126 -22.54 19.60 15.36
C ALA A 126 -21.82 20.72 14.63
N GLY A 127 -22.55 21.43 13.76
CA GLY A 127 -22.00 22.55 13.01
C GLY A 127 -23.06 23.22 12.15
N ARG A 128 -22.68 24.35 11.54
CA ARG A 128 -23.55 25.09 10.62
C ARG A 128 -23.83 24.33 9.31
N ASP A 129 -23.00 23.33 8.96
CA ASP A 129 -23.17 22.48 7.78
C ASP A 129 -22.97 20.97 8.07
N PRO A 130 -23.99 20.28 8.62
CA PRO A 130 -23.97 18.85 8.87
C PRO A 130 -23.84 18.00 7.60
N ILE A 131 -24.33 18.50 6.45
CA ILE A 131 -24.31 17.76 5.19
C ILE A 131 -22.89 17.78 4.62
N GLY A 132 -22.23 18.94 4.60
CA GLY A 132 -20.83 19.05 4.19
C GLY A 132 -19.90 18.20 5.04
N ALA A 133 -20.10 18.18 6.38
CA ALA A 133 -19.36 17.29 7.27
C ALA A 133 -19.54 15.81 6.90
N MET A 134 -20.79 15.38 6.63
CA MET A 134 -21.08 14.00 6.23
C MET A 134 -20.50 13.64 4.86
N ARG A 135 -20.54 14.56 3.88
CA ARG A 135 -19.92 14.35 2.55
C ARG A 135 -18.41 14.19 2.67
N LYS A 136 -17.75 15.02 3.48
CA LYS A 136 -16.30 14.90 3.74
C LYS A 136 -15.98 13.56 4.40
N LEU A 137 -16.79 13.15 5.39
CA LEU A 137 -16.63 11.86 6.06
C LEU A 137 -16.85 10.69 5.10
N ALA A 138 -17.85 10.76 4.23
CA ALA A 138 -18.14 9.75 3.22
C ALA A 138 -16.93 9.59 2.27
N ALA A 139 -16.46 10.67 1.66
CA ALA A 139 -15.32 10.64 0.75
C ALA A 139 -14.03 10.11 1.40
N GLN A 140 -13.80 10.42 2.68
CA GLN A 140 -12.65 9.90 3.42
C GLN A 140 -12.72 8.40 3.73
N ARG A 141 -13.94 7.86 3.87
CA ARG A 141 -14.15 6.46 4.29
C ARG A 141 -14.55 5.52 3.15
N GLU A 142 -15.01 6.07 2.04
CA GLU A 142 -15.43 5.34 0.85
C GLU A 142 -14.39 4.32 0.40
N PRO A 143 -13.08 4.59 0.35
CA PRO A 143 -12.10 3.59 -0.09
C PRO A 143 -12.12 2.28 0.70
N PHE A 144 -12.46 2.36 1.98
CA PHE A 144 -12.51 1.22 2.89
C PHE A 144 -13.86 0.50 2.84
N TYR A 145 -14.95 1.24 2.64
CA TYR A 145 -16.28 0.64 2.47
C TYR A 145 -16.48 0.03 1.08
N ALA A 146 -15.91 0.62 0.04
CA ALA A 146 -16.03 0.15 -1.34
C ALA A 146 -15.38 -1.23 -1.57
N ALA A 147 -14.54 -1.68 -0.64
CA ALA A 147 -14.02 -3.05 -0.62
C ALA A 147 -15.07 -4.10 -0.20
N ALA A 148 -16.16 -3.68 0.44
CA ALA A 148 -17.31 -4.52 0.78
C ALA A 148 -18.37 -4.49 -0.33
N GLU A 149 -19.32 -5.43 -0.29
CA GLU A 149 -20.44 -5.39 -1.24
C GLU A 149 -21.38 -4.24 -0.93
N GLN A 150 -21.66 -3.43 -1.94
CA GLN A 150 -22.58 -2.31 -1.78
C GLN A 150 -24.02 -2.81 -1.70
N VAL A 151 -24.75 -2.32 -0.70
CA VAL A 151 -26.18 -2.55 -0.51
C VAL A 151 -26.86 -1.19 -0.33
N ASN A 152 -27.90 -0.92 -1.11
CA ASN A 152 -28.60 0.36 -1.03
C ASN A 152 -29.48 0.44 0.22
N SER A 153 -28.97 1.11 1.27
CA SER A 153 -29.66 1.24 2.56
C SER A 153 -30.69 2.38 2.64
N VAL A 154 -30.97 3.06 1.52
CA VAL A 154 -32.05 4.05 1.40
C VAL A 154 -33.39 3.38 1.11
N ALA A 155 -33.38 2.14 0.60
CA ALA A 155 -34.58 1.36 0.35
C ALA A 155 -35.33 1.02 1.66
N GLN A 156 -36.58 0.55 1.52
CA GLN A 156 -37.33 0.03 2.66
C GLN A 156 -36.63 -1.21 3.21
N LEU A 157 -36.69 -1.40 4.53
CA LEU A 157 -35.98 -2.49 5.22
C LEU A 157 -36.21 -3.88 4.59
N PRO A 158 -37.42 -4.28 4.15
CA PRO A 158 -37.61 -5.56 3.45
C PRO A 158 -36.75 -5.69 2.19
N SER A 159 -36.71 -4.67 1.34
CA SER A 159 -35.91 -4.69 0.10
C SER A 159 -34.41 -4.76 0.38
N VAL A 160 -33.94 -4.10 1.44
CA VAL A 160 -32.54 -4.20 1.89
C VAL A 160 -32.24 -5.64 2.31
N LEU A 161 -33.14 -6.29 3.03
CA LEU A 161 -32.95 -7.69 3.47
C LEU A 161 -32.97 -8.66 2.30
N ASP A 162 -33.87 -8.48 1.33
CA ASP A 162 -33.93 -9.30 0.11
C ASP A 162 -32.63 -9.20 -0.70
N GLU A 163 -32.05 -8.00 -0.79
CA GLU A 163 -30.75 -7.78 -1.44
C GLU A 163 -29.61 -8.44 -0.67
N VAL A 164 -29.58 -8.30 0.66
CA VAL A 164 -28.59 -8.95 1.53
C VAL A 164 -28.67 -10.48 1.44
N ASP A 165 -29.87 -11.05 1.42
CA ASP A 165 -30.06 -12.51 1.32
C ASP A 165 -29.55 -13.04 -0.02
N ARG A 166 -29.76 -12.33 -1.14
CA ARG A 166 -29.13 -12.68 -2.43
C ARG A 166 -27.60 -12.69 -2.35
N LEU A 167 -27.01 -11.67 -1.72
CA LEU A 167 -25.54 -11.59 -1.57
C LEU A 167 -25.00 -12.72 -0.68
N ILE A 168 -25.76 -13.15 0.33
CA ILE A 168 -25.43 -14.32 1.16
C ILE A 168 -25.42 -15.60 0.34
N GLU A 169 -26.40 -15.80 -0.55
CA GLU A 169 -26.46 -16.98 -1.43
C GLU A 169 -25.31 -17.04 -2.43
N GLU A 170 -24.81 -15.88 -2.88
CA GLU A 170 -23.69 -15.77 -3.81
C GLU A 170 -22.32 -15.86 -3.13
N ALA A 171 -22.24 -15.55 -1.83
CA ALA A 171 -21.00 -15.47 -1.07
C ALA A 171 -20.07 -16.71 -1.19
N PRO A 172 -20.56 -17.96 -1.19
CA PRO A 172 -19.70 -19.14 -1.34
C PRO A 172 -18.93 -19.22 -2.67
N ARG A 173 -19.37 -18.48 -3.70
CA ARG A 173 -18.72 -18.44 -5.02
C ARG A 173 -17.65 -17.35 -5.10
N ARG A 174 -17.46 -16.56 -4.05
CA ARG A 174 -16.56 -15.41 -4.06
C ARG A 174 -15.14 -15.82 -3.75
N GLU A 175 -14.24 -15.15 -4.44
CA GLU A 175 -12.80 -15.34 -4.32
C GLU A 175 -12.18 -14.06 -3.76
N GLY A 176 -11.18 -14.23 -2.91
CA GLY A 176 -10.42 -13.12 -2.35
C GLY A 176 -11.06 -12.38 -1.19
N THR A 177 -10.29 -11.46 -0.64
CA THR A 177 -10.69 -10.53 0.42
C THR A 177 -10.18 -9.16 0.02
N PRO A 178 -11.00 -8.35 -0.68
CA PRO A 178 -10.70 -6.94 -0.89
C PRO A 178 -10.66 -6.23 0.47
N LEU A 179 -9.70 -5.34 0.65
CA LEU A 179 -9.53 -4.54 1.87
C LEU A 179 -9.64 -3.05 1.56
N LEU A 180 -9.25 -2.62 0.36
CA LEU A 180 -9.38 -1.24 -0.07
C LEU A 180 -9.65 -1.22 -1.57
N ARG A 181 -10.59 -0.38 -1.99
CA ARG A 181 -10.83 -0.05 -3.39
C ARG A 181 -10.97 1.45 -3.52
N SER A 182 -10.11 2.09 -4.29
CA SER A 182 -10.14 3.53 -4.52
C SER A 182 -10.05 3.82 -6.00
N GLU A 183 -10.84 4.80 -6.46
CA GLU A 183 -10.73 5.33 -7.82
C GLU A 183 -10.27 6.78 -7.73
N SER A 184 -9.23 7.12 -8.50
CA SER A 184 -8.68 8.47 -8.55
C SER A 184 -8.16 8.79 -9.95
N ARG A 185 -7.63 10.00 -10.12
CA ARG A 185 -6.91 10.39 -11.34
C ARG A 185 -5.64 9.57 -11.63
N LEU A 186 -5.19 8.73 -10.70
CA LEU A 186 -4.07 7.79 -10.89
C LEU A 186 -4.52 6.40 -11.36
N GLY A 187 -5.82 6.22 -11.64
CA GLY A 187 -6.44 4.93 -11.92
C GLY A 187 -7.10 4.32 -10.69
N ARG A 188 -7.56 3.07 -10.83
CA ARG A 188 -8.12 2.25 -9.76
C ARG A 188 -7.03 1.62 -8.93
N LEU A 189 -7.17 1.66 -7.62
CA LEU A 189 -6.26 1.03 -6.67
C LEU A 189 -7.06 0.00 -5.89
N SER A 190 -6.64 -1.25 -5.97
CA SER A 190 -7.22 -2.34 -5.19
C SER A 190 -6.15 -2.95 -4.30
N LEU A 191 -6.48 -3.18 -3.03
CA LEU A 191 -5.64 -3.90 -2.07
C LEU A 191 -6.45 -5.03 -1.47
N GLY A 192 -5.87 -6.22 -1.34
CA GLY A 192 -6.53 -7.35 -0.69
C GLY A 192 -5.68 -8.61 -0.64
N GLU A 193 -6.26 -9.70 -0.13
CA GLU A 193 -5.67 -11.05 -0.17
C GLU A 193 -6.41 -11.89 -1.22
N SER A 194 -5.67 -12.53 -2.13
CA SER A 194 -6.22 -13.40 -3.20
C SER A 194 -7.23 -12.69 -4.11
N ILE A 195 -6.97 -11.42 -4.43
CA ILE A 195 -7.83 -10.57 -5.26
C ILE A 195 -7.36 -10.43 -6.71
N ALA A 196 -6.17 -10.94 -7.07
CA ALA A 196 -5.57 -10.71 -8.38
C ALA A 196 -6.49 -11.10 -9.55
N VAL A 197 -7.08 -12.29 -9.49
CA VAL A 197 -8.02 -12.79 -10.51
C VAL A 197 -9.32 -11.98 -10.57
N PRO A 198 -10.12 -11.86 -9.49
CA PRO A 198 -11.40 -11.15 -9.57
C PRO A 198 -11.21 -9.67 -9.92
N ALA A 199 -10.23 -8.98 -9.32
CA ALA A 199 -10.01 -7.56 -9.60
C ALA A 199 -9.52 -7.30 -11.04
N LEU A 200 -8.74 -8.22 -11.62
CA LEU A 200 -8.32 -8.11 -13.00
C LEU A 200 -9.48 -8.38 -13.96
N ALA A 201 -10.34 -9.36 -13.65
CA ALA A 201 -11.55 -9.60 -14.43
C ALA A 201 -12.45 -8.34 -14.44
N ASP A 202 -12.73 -7.76 -13.26
CA ASP A 202 -13.53 -6.54 -13.12
C ASP A 202 -12.96 -5.38 -13.97
N GLU A 203 -11.63 -5.23 -14.00
CA GLU A 203 -10.97 -4.20 -14.78
C GLU A 203 -11.02 -4.46 -16.29
N LEU A 204 -10.90 -5.72 -16.73
CA LEU A 204 -11.03 -6.10 -18.14
C LEU A 204 -12.47 -5.89 -18.64
N GLU A 205 -13.48 -6.19 -17.82
CA GLU A 205 -14.89 -5.90 -18.14
C GLU A 205 -15.11 -4.40 -18.32
N ARG A 206 -14.56 -3.59 -17.40
CA ARG A 206 -14.66 -2.13 -17.45
C ARG A 206 -13.97 -1.53 -18.68
N LEU A 207 -12.86 -2.14 -19.12
CA LEU A 207 -12.15 -1.77 -20.34
C LEU A 207 -12.80 -2.33 -21.61
N GLU A 208 -13.92 -3.04 -21.48
CA GLU A 208 -14.69 -3.62 -22.59
C GLU A 208 -13.86 -4.57 -23.48
N THR A 209 -12.83 -5.20 -22.92
CA THR A 209 -11.99 -6.17 -23.62
C THR A 209 -12.28 -7.60 -23.17
N ARG A 210 -12.06 -8.57 -24.07
CA ARG A 210 -12.10 -10.01 -23.75
C ARG A 210 -10.72 -10.66 -23.76
N ARG A 211 -9.66 -9.89 -24.02
CA ARG A 211 -8.29 -10.39 -24.11
C ARG A 211 -7.35 -9.52 -23.29
N ALA A 212 -6.53 -10.17 -22.46
CA ALA A 212 -5.47 -9.54 -21.68
C ALA A 212 -4.11 -9.93 -22.25
N ILE A 213 -3.25 -8.93 -22.49
CA ILE A 213 -1.87 -9.16 -22.92
C ILE A 213 -0.96 -9.10 -21.70
N VAL A 214 -0.69 -10.25 -21.10
CA VAL A 214 0.11 -10.36 -19.88
C VAL A 214 1.58 -10.18 -20.21
N VAL A 215 2.19 -9.12 -19.69
CA VAL A 215 3.63 -8.91 -19.71
C VAL A 215 4.18 -9.36 -18.36
N THR A 216 5.08 -10.35 -18.35
CA THR A 216 5.54 -11.01 -17.11
C THR A 216 7.00 -11.44 -17.20
N GLU A 217 7.54 -11.96 -16.10
CA GLU A 217 8.86 -12.58 -16.03
C GLU A 217 8.74 -13.97 -15.38
N PRO A 218 9.72 -14.89 -15.59
CA PRO A 218 9.60 -16.29 -15.18
C PRO A 218 9.22 -16.53 -13.71
N GLY A 219 9.80 -15.78 -12.76
CA GLY A 219 9.54 -15.92 -11.33
C GLY A 219 8.10 -15.55 -10.96
N ALA A 220 7.65 -14.37 -11.39
CA ALA A 220 6.28 -13.89 -11.21
C ALA A 220 5.26 -14.83 -11.88
N TRP A 221 5.51 -15.25 -13.12
CA TRP A 221 4.62 -16.16 -13.82
C TRP A 221 4.53 -17.53 -13.13
N SER A 222 5.65 -18.06 -12.62
CA SER A 222 5.63 -19.28 -11.82
C SER A 222 4.82 -19.15 -10.53
N ALA A 223 4.76 -17.94 -9.94
CA ALA A 223 4.06 -17.70 -8.69
C ALA A 223 2.53 -17.55 -8.85
N VAL A 224 2.06 -16.93 -9.94
CA VAL A 224 0.63 -16.56 -10.08
C VAL A 224 0.01 -16.89 -11.44
N GLY A 225 0.81 -17.26 -12.43
CA GLY A 225 0.37 -17.41 -13.81
C GLY A 225 -0.68 -18.50 -14.02
N ALA A 226 -0.56 -19.62 -13.30
CA ALA A 226 -1.53 -20.71 -13.37
C ALA A 226 -2.92 -20.27 -12.87
N ASP A 227 -2.98 -19.59 -11.73
CA ASP A 227 -4.22 -19.10 -11.13
C ASP A 227 -4.85 -18.00 -11.99
N LEU A 228 -4.04 -17.07 -12.53
CA LEU A 228 -4.52 -16.06 -13.47
C LEU A 228 -5.11 -16.69 -14.74
N ALA A 229 -4.39 -17.63 -15.36
CA ALA A 229 -4.84 -18.26 -16.60
C ALA A 229 -6.14 -19.04 -16.41
N GLN A 230 -6.22 -19.87 -15.35
CA GLN A 230 -7.42 -20.65 -15.05
C GLN A 230 -8.59 -19.76 -14.64
N GLY A 231 -8.37 -18.84 -13.71
CA GLY A 231 -9.39 -17.98 -13.14
C GLY A 231 -10.00 -17.00 -14.13
N LEU A 232 -9.20 -16.46 -15.05
CA LEU A 232 -9.68 -15.58 -16.12
C LEU A 232 -10.33 -16.36 -17.26
N ALA A 233 -9.81 -17.52 -17.63
CA ALA A 233 -10.44 -18.38 -18.64
C ALA A 233 -11.84 -18.85 -18.18
N ALA A 234 -12.00 -19.19 -16.90
CA ALA A 234 -13.31 -19.53 -16.31
C ALA A 234 -14.32 -18.39 -16.40
N ARG A 235 -13.86 -17.14 -16.50
CA ARG A 235 -14.67 -15.92 -16.69
C ARG A 235 -14.78 -15.49 -18.16
N GLY A 236 -14.23 -16.28 -19.08
CA GLY A 236 -14.35 -16.04 -20.52
C GLY A 236 -13.35 -15.03 -21.10
N PHE A 237 -12.22 -14.79 -20.41
CA PHE A 237 -11.13 -13.96 -20.92
C PHE A 237 -10.02 -14.80 -21.55
N GLY A 238 -9.52 -14.36 -22.71
CA GLY A 238 -8.32 -14.90 -23.34
C GLY A 238 -7.06 -14.24 -22.80
N LEU A 239 -5.97 -15.00 -22.67
CA LEU A 239 -4.66 -14.51 -22.25
C LEU A 239 -3.61 -14.76 -23.32
N GLU A 240 -2.82 -13.74 -23.60
CA GLU A 240 -1.58 -13.85 -24.37
C GLU A 240 -0.40 -13.44 -23.50
N ILE A 241 0.71 -14.18 -23.56
CA ILE A 241 1.84 -13.96 -22.65
C ILE A 241 3.02 -13.38 -23.42
N VAL A 242 3.55 -12.25 -22.95
CA VAL A 242 4.79 -11.60 -23.40
C VAL A 242 5.79 -11.66 -22.25
N GLU A 243 6.67 -12.66 -22.28
CA GLU A 243 7.70 -12.82 -21.27
C GLU A 243 8.90 -11.89 -21.51
N LEU A 244 9.32 -11.18 -20.46
CA LEU A 244 10.54 -10.39 -20.38
C LEU A 244 11.56 -11.09 -19.47
N PRO A 245 12.86 -10.73 -19.56
CA PRO A 245 13.86 -11.18 -18.59
C PRO A 245 13.52 -10.76 -17.16
N GLN A 246 14.02 -11.50 -16.17
CA GLN A 246 13.83 -11.17 -14.76
C GLN A 246 14.70 -9.99 -14.30
N GLY A 247 14.17 -9.19 -13.37
CA GLY A 247 14.90 -8.11 -12.70
C GLY A 247 15.29 -6.96 -13.64
N GLU A 248 16.38 -6.26 -13.32
CA GLU A 248 16.87 -5.11 -14.10
C GLU A 248 17.20 -5.47 -15.56
N ALA A 249 17.38 -6.75 -15.89
CA ALA A 249 17.60 -7.16 -17.28
C ALA A 249 16.40 -6.87 -18.20
N ALA A 250 15.19 -6.72 -17.65
CA ALA A 250 14.00 -6.29 -18.37
C ALA A 250 14.12 -4.85 -18.91
N LYS A 251 14.89 -4.01 -18.23
CA LYS A 251 14.95 -2.57 -18.45
C LYS A 251 15.98 -2.19 -19.52
N ARG A 252 15.88 -2.80 -20.69
CA ARG A 252 16.76 -2.53 -21.83
C ARG A 252 15.96 -2.23 -23.10
N MET A 253 16.43 -1.27 -23.90
CA MET A 253 15.75 -0.91 -25.16
C MET A 253 15.55 -2.11 -26.09
N ALA A 254 16.56 -2.98 -26.22
CA ALA A 254 16.46 -4.20 -27.04
C ALA A 254 15.38 -5.18 -26.54
N VAL A 255 15.11 -5.21 -25.23
CA VAL A 255 14.01 -6.02 -24.66
C VAL A 255 12.66 -5.41 -25.03
N ILE A 256 12.52 -4.09 -24.95
CA ILE A 256 11.30 -3.36 -25.36
C ILE A 256 11.02 -3.56 -26.85
N GLU A 257 12.03 -3.46 -27.71
CA GLU A 257 11.90 -3.70 -29.16
C GLU A 257 11.40 -5.11 -29.47
N LYS A 258 11.98 -6.13 -28.81
CA LYS A 258 11.54 -7.52 -28.96
C LYS A 258 10.11 -7.72 -28.48
N ALA A 259 9.74 -7.12 -27.35
CA ALA A 259 8.39 -7.18 -26.81
C ALA A 259 7.38 -6.51 -27.75
N ALA A 260 7.69 -5.31 -28.27
CA ALA A 260 6.87 -4.62 -29.26
C ALA A 260 6.69 -5.43 -30.55
N SER A 261 7.75 -6.11 -31.02
CA SER A 261 7.66 -7.02 -32.17
C SER A 261 6.70 -8.18 -31.91
N LYS A 262 6.67 -8.72 -30.68
CA LYS A 262 5.70 -9.74 -30.27
C LYS A 262 4.27 -9.20 -30.21
N LEU A 263 4.07 -7.98 -29.70
CA LEU A 263 2.76 -7.30 -29.75
C LEU A 263 2.26 -7.14 -31.19
N ALA A 264 3.15 -6.77 -32.12
CA ALA A 264 2.83 -6.67 -33.54
C ALA A 264 2.40 -8.01 -34.14
N ALA A 265 3.12 -9.09 -33.83
CA ALA A 265 2.78 -10.45 -34.28
C ALA A 265 1.42 -10.92 -33.74
N LEU A 266 1.11 -10.59 -32.49
CA LEU A 266 -0.19 -10.86 -31.84
C LEU A 266 -1.32 -9.92 -32.31
N ARG A 267 -0.99 -8.90 -33.12
CA ARG A 267 -1.91 -7.86 -33.61
C ARG A 267 -2.63 -7.14 -32.47
N VAL A 268 -1.90 -6.82 -31.41
CA VAL A 268 -2.46 -6.10 -30.24
C VAL A 268 -2.91 -4.70 -30.67
N THR A 269 -4.15 -4.35 -30.35
CA THR A 269 -4.80 -3.08 -30.71
C THR A 269 -4.69 -2.04 -29.58
N ARG A 270 -5.29 -0.86 -29.78
CA ARG A 270 -5.27 0.24 -28.78
C ARG A 270 -6.23 0.03 -27.61
N GLU A 271 -7.23 -0.81 -27.80
CA GLU A 271 -8.29 -1.08 -26.82
C GLU A 271 -7.89 -2.19 -25.83
N GLU A 272 -6.80 -2.90 -26.13
CA GLU A 272 -6.34 -4.04 -25.35
C GLU A 272 -5.28 -3.63 -24.34
N PRO A 273 -5.51 -3.86 -23.04
CA PRO A 273 -4.55 -3.48 -22.01
C PRO A 273 -3.35 -4.42 -22.01
N LEU A 274 -2.17 -3.86 -21.75
CA LEU A 274 -1.06 -4.64 -21.21
C LEU A 274 -1.31 -4.88 -19.72
N VAL A 275 -1.06 -6.10 -19.25
CA VAL A 275 -1.17 -6.45 -17.83
C VAL A 275 0.22 -6.82 -17.32
N ALA A 276 0.85 -5.93 -16.57
CA ALA A 276 2.18 -6.13 -16.00
C ALA A 276 2.10 -6.96 -14.72
N VAL A 277 2.50 -8.24 -14.79
CA VAL A 277 2.51 -9.18 -13.67
C VAL A 277 3.94 -9.46 -13.23
N GLY A 278 4.42 -8.74 -12.21
CA GLY A 278 5.78 -8.90 -11.68
C GLY A 278 6.23 -7.82 -10.71
N GLY A 279 7.53 -7.79 -10.41
CA GLY A 279 8.15 -6.78 -9.56
C GLY A 279 8.39 -5.43 -10.25
N GLY A 280 9.06 -4.51 -9.55
CA GLY A 280 9.24 -3.12 -9.99
C GLY A 280 9.93 -2.98 -11.35
N ALA A 281 11.01 -3.73 -11.59
CA ALA A 281 11.74 -3.64 -12.86
C ALA A 281 10.91 -4.08 -14.06
N LEU A 282 10.08 -5.12 -13.89
CA LEU A 282 9.12 -5.53 -14.92
C LEU A 282 8.05 -4.46 -15.10
N GLY A 283 7.51 -3.92 -14.01
CA GLY A 283 6.51 -2.85 -14.03
C GLY A 283 6.98 -1.65 -14.84
N ASP A 284 8.20 -1.16 -14.61
CA ASP A 284 8.79 -0.05 -15.34
C ASP A 284 8.94 -0.36 -16.84
N ALA A 285 9.47 -1.53 -17.19
CA ALA A 285 9.67 -1.93 -18.58
C ALA A 285 8.34 -2.13 -19.32
N ALA A 286 7.36 -2.79 -18.69
CA ALA A 286 6.03 -3.00 -19.26
C ALA A 286 5.25 -1.69 -19.39
N GLY A 287 5.38 -0.80 -18.41
CA GLY A 287 4.82 0.55 -18.45
C GLY A 287 5.40 1.39 -19.58
N PHE A 288 6.72 1.33 -19.79
CA PHE A 288 7.36 2.03 -20.89
C PHE A 288 6.94 1.46 -22.24
N LEU A 289 6.86 0.12 -22.34
CA LEU A 289 6.32 -0.56 -23.52
C LEU A 289 4.87 -0.11 -23.82
N ALA A 290 4.01 -0.02 -22.81
CA ALA A 290 2.64 0.47 -22.96
C ALA A 290 2.58 1.93 -23.41
N ALA A 291 3.47 2.78 -22.89
CA ALA A 291 3.55 4.20 -23.23
C ALA A 291 3.92 4.43 -24.71
N VAL A 292 4.80 3.60 -25.27
CA VAL A 292 5.32 3.78 -26.63
C VAL A 292 4.58 2.93 -27.67
N TRP A 293 4.04 1.77 -27.28
CA TRP A 293 3.27 0.91 -28.18
C TRP A 293 2.03 1.64 -28.68
N LEU A 294 1.90 1.75 -30.01
CA LEU A 294 0.84 2.51 -30.68
C LEU A 294 0.65 3.96 -30.17
N ARG A 295 1.70 4.54 -29.55
CA ARG A 295 1.73 5.85 -28.87
C ARG A 295 0.89 5.93 -27.58
N GLY A 296 0.70 4.81 -26.90
CA GLY A 296 0.00 4.72 -25.63
C GLY A 296 -1.17 3.75 -25.71
N VAL A 297 -1.11 2.70 -24.89
CA VAL A 297 -2.21 1.77 -24.63
C VAL A 297 -2.46 1.65 -23.12
N PRO A 298 -3.66 1.23 -22.70
CA PRO A 298 -3.94 0.98 -21.29
C PRO A 298 -2.96 -0.01 -20.66
N ILE A 299 -2.63 0.19 -19.39
CA ILE A 299 -1.83 -0.75 -18.61
C ILE A 299 -2.45 -0.99 -17.24
N VAL A 300 -2.48 -2.26 -16.82
CA VAL A 300 -2.85 -2.69 -15.48
C VAL A 300 -1.61 -3.26 -14.80
N HIS A 301 -1.32 -2.86 -13.56
CA HIS A 301 -0.25 -3.45 -12.75
C HIS A 301 -0.81 -4.49 -11.77
N VAL A 302 -0.19 -5.66 -11.74
CA VAL A 302 -0.37 -6.70 -10.72
C VAL A 302 1.00 -6.95 -10.05
N PRO A 303 1.41 -6.07 -9.12
CA PRO A 303 2.73 -6.14 -8.48
C PRO A 303 2.91 -7.39 -7.62
N THR A 304 4.00 -8.14 -7.86
CA THR A 304 4.31 -9.41 -7.15
C THR A 304 5.45 -9.30 -6.14
N SER A 305 6.15 -8.16 -6.07
CA SER A 305 7.17 -7.90 -5.05
C SER A 305 6.72 -6.84 -4.06
N LEU A 306 7.21 -6.90 -2.83
CA LEU A 306 6.80 -5.95 -1.78
C LEU A 306 7.15 -4.50 -2.18
N VAL A 307 8.34 -4.24 -2.72
CA VAL A 307 8.73 -2.90 -3.23
C VAL A 307 7.76 -2.41 -4.29
N ALA A 308 7.31 -3.29 -5.20
CA ALA A 308 6.37 -2.89 -6.25
C ALA A 308 4.99 -2.55 -5.67
N GLN A 309 4.54 -3.30 -4.67
CA GLN A 309 3.25 -3.08 -4.00
C GLN A 309 3.21 -1.77 -3.19
N ILE A 310 4.36 -1.29 -2.70
CA ILE A 310 4.43 -0.10 -1.83
C ILE A 310 4.98 1.15 -2.49
N ASP A 311 5.68 1.03 -3.63
CA ASP A 311 6.36 2.16 -4.28
C ASP A 311 6.19 2.15 -5.82
N SER A 312 6.88 1.25 -6.53
CA SER A 312 7.14 1.45 -7.97
C SER A 312 5.94 1.25 -8.89
N SER A 313 4.91 0.51 -8.49
CA SER A 313 3.66 0.42 -9.27
C SER A 313 2.78 1.66 -9.16
N ILE A 314 3.14 2.62 -8.28
CA ILE A 314 2.33 3.79 -7.95
C ILE A 314 3.08 5.06 -8.38
N GLY A 315 2.55 5.77 -9.38
CA GLY A 315 3.05 7.09 -9.76
C GLY A 315 3.20 7.33 -11.26
N GLY A 316 3.02 6.29 -12.08
CA GLY A 316 3.06 6.37 -13.54
C GLY A 316 4.44 6.62 -14.12
N LYS A 317 5.50 6.62 -13.32
CA LYS A 317 6.87 6.64 -13.85
C LYS A 317 7.18 5.27 -14.42
N THR A 318 7.65 5.26 -15.66
CA THR A 318 8.04 4.04 -16.36
C THR A 318 9.32 4.32 -17.11
N ALA A 319 10.29 3.42 -17.06
CA ALA A 319 11.60 3.68 -17.63
C ALA A 319 12.39 2.41 -17.95
N ILE A 320 13.43 2.60 -18.74
CA ILE A 320 14.48 1.63 -19.00
C ILE A 320 15.85 2.25 -18.75
N ASP A 321 16.85 1.39 -18.61
CA ASP A 321 18.22 1.77 -18.34
C ASP A 321 19.01 1.90 -19.64
N LEU A 322 20.00 2.80 -19.61
CA LEU A 322 21.06 2.90 -20.61
C LEU A 322 22.40 2.52 -19.96
N PRO A 323 23.44 2.18 -20.75
CA PRO A 323 24.80 2.01 -20.23
C PRO A 323 25.28 3.22 -19.42
N GLU A 324 24.80 4.42 -19.76
CA GLU A 324 25.13 5.70 -19.11
C GLU A 324 24.40 5.91 -17.78
N GLY A 325 23.32 5.18 -17.49
CA GLY A 325 22.61 5.33 -16.23
C GLY A 325 21.23 4.68 -16.17
N LYS A 326 20.73 4.53 -14.94
CA LYS A 326 19.41 3.96 -14.65
C LYS A 326 18.28 4.93 -14.98
N ASN A 327 17.16 4.38 -15.45
CA ASN A 327 15.88 5.07 -15.66
C ASN A 327 15.96 6.35 -16.53
N LEU A 328 16.99 6.49 -17.36
CA LEU A 328 17.22 7.72 -18.15
C LEU A 328 16.24 7.90 -19.30
N VAL A 329 15.71 6.80 -19.84
CA VAL A 329 14.74 6.82 -20.93
C VAL A 329 13.41 6.30 -20.40
N GLY A 330 12.39 7.15 -20.40
CA GLY A 330 11.12 6.80 -19.79
C GLY A 330 9.98 7.72 -20.19
N ALA A 331 8.81 7.46 -19.60
CA ALA A 331 7.59 8.23 -19.78
C ALA A 331 6.79 8.29 -18.47
N PHE A 332 6.00 9.35 -18.33
CA PHE A 332 4.89 9.38 -17.37
C PHE A 332 3.64 8.78 -18.04
N HIS A 333 3.30 7.55 -17.68
CA HIS A 333 2.16 6.79 -18.22
C HIS A 333 1.39 6.14 -17.05
N GLN A 334 0.22 6.68 -16.73
CA GLN A 334 -0.56 6.20 -15.59
C GLN A 334 -1.26 4.87 -15.93
N PRO A 335 -1.27 3.90 -15.00
CA PRO A 335 -2.07 2.70 -15.18
C PRO A 335 -3.56 2.99 -15.06
N THR A 336 -4.38 2.16 -15.68
CA THR A 336 -5.83 2.18 -15.46
C THR A 336 -6.20 1.53 -14.12
N ALA A 337 -5.41 0.54 -13.69
CA ALA A 337 -5.52 -0.06 -12.37
C ALA A 337 -4.18 -0.57 -11.82
N VAL A 338 -4.04 -0.54 -10.48
CA VAL A 338 -3.02 -1.25 -9.71
C VAL A 338 -3.73 -2.21 -8.76
N ILE A 339 -3.45 -3.51 -8.91
CA ILE A 339 -4.09 -4.59 -8.18
C ILE A 339 -3.07 -5.22 -7.23
N THR A 340 -3.10 -4.77 -5.99
CA THR A 340 -2.15 -5.15 -4.94
C THR A 340 -2.69 -6.34 -4.16
N ASP A 341 -2.25 -7.54 -4.53
CA ASP A 341 -2.59 -8.78 -3.84
C ASP A 341 -1.47 -9.21 -2.89
N VAL A 342 -1.71 -9.10 -1.58
CA VAL A 342 -0.70 -9.42 -0.56
C VAL A 342 -0.43 -10.93 -0.44
N ALA A 343 -1.30 -11.79 -1.00
CA ALA A 343 -1.05 -13.23 -1.02
C ALA A 343 0.16 -13.59 -1.89
N LEU A 344 0.45 -12.79 -2.92
CA LEU A 344 1.58 -13.00 -3.83
C LEU A 344 2.94 -12.81 -3.14
N LEU A 345 2.96 -12.12 -2.00
CA LEU A 345 4.18 -11.95 -1.21
C LEU A 345 4.60 -13.24 -0.47
N ARG A 346 3.70 -14.23 -0.34
CA ARG A 346 4.00 -15.52 0.32
C ARG A 346 5.06 -16.34 -0.42
N SER A 347 5.19 -16.16 -1.74
CA SER A 347 6.20 -16.84 -2.56
C SER A 347 7.51 -16.07 -2.67
N LEU A 348 7.58 -14.85 -2.11
CA LEU A 348 8.74 -13.98 -2.26
C LEU A 348 9.88 -14.46 -1.35
N PRO A 349 11.14 -14.51 -1.83
CA PRO A 349 12.25 -14.89 -0.98
C PRO A 349 12.39 -13.95 0.25
N PRO A 350 12.77 -14.46 1.43
CA PRO A 350 12.94 -13.63 2.63
C PRO A 350 13.89 -12.44 2.43
N ARG A 351 14.93 -12.59 1.60
CA ARG A 351 15.85 -11.48 1.28
C ARG A 351 15.11 -10.34 0.59
N ASP A 352 14.24 -10.63 -0.38
CA ASP A 352 13.48 -9.61 -1.11
C ASP A 352 12.44 -8.92 -0.22
N LEU A 353 11.78 -9.67 0.68
CA LEU A 353 10.89 -9.10 1.70
C LEU A 353 11.66 -8.15 2.63
N ARG A 354 12.77 -8.62 3.20
CA ARG A 354 13.63 -7.83 4.09
C ARG A 354 14.16 -6.58 3.40
N ALA A 355 14.69 -6.71 2.18
CA ALA A 355 15.21 -5.58 1.43
C ALA A 355 14.14 -4.50 1.24
N ALA A 356 12.91 -4.89 0.90
CA ALA A 356 11.79 -3.96 0.75
C ALA A 356 11.44 -3.19 2.03
N LEU A 357 11.76 -3.73 3.22
CA LEU A 357 11.55 -3.01 4.48
C LEU A 357 12.45 -1.78 4.60
N GLY A 358 13.56 -1.68 3.86
CA GLY A 358 14.33 -0.42 3.78
C GLY A 358 13.47 0.75 3.30
N GLU A 359 12.59 0.49 2.33
CA GLU A 359 11.61 1.48 1.86
C GLU A 359 10.48 1.72 2.87
N ALA A 360 10.01 0.68 3.56
CA ALA A 360 9.02 0.85 4.60
C ALA A 360 9.56 1.69 5.77
N VAL A 361 10.80 1.48 6.19
CA VAL A 361 11.48 2.29 7.21
C VAL A 361 11.66 3.73 6.74
N LYS A 362 12.02 3.94 5.46
CA LYS A 362 12.03 5.29 4.87
C LYS A 362 10.67 5.95 5.04
N MET A 363 9.58 5.27 4.65
CA MET A 363 8.23 5.83 4.76
C MET A 363 7.84 6.13 6.20
N ALA A 364 8.22 5.28 7.17
CA ALA A 364 8.02 5.54 8.60
C ALA A 364 8.79 6.78 9.07
N ALA A 365 10.07 6.90 8.69
CA ALA A 365 10.93 8.03 9.02
C ALA A 365 10.49 9.37 8.38
N LEU A 366 9.56 9.34 7.41
CA LEU A 366 8.90 10.54 6.91
C LEU A 366 7.78 11.05 7.84
N GLY A 367 7.54 10.41 8.98
CA GLY A 367 6.61 10.85 10.02
C GLY A 367 5.37 9.96 10.23
N ASP A 368 5.36 8.71 9.75
CA ASP A 368 4.29 7.76 10.06
C ASP A 368 4.66 6.94 11.30
N GLU A 369 4.25 7.44 12.48
CA GLU A 369 4.54 6.83 13.77
C GLU A 369 3.96 5.41 13.91
N ARG A 370 2.76 5.17 13.38
CA ARG A 370 2.14 3.84 13.45
C ARG A 370 2.81 2.83 12.52
N LEU A 371 3.34 3.28 11.38
CA LEU A 371 4.19 2.41 10.55
C LEU A 371 5.52 2.10 11.25
N MET A 372 6.10 3.06 11.99
CA MET A 372 7.29 2.81 12.81
C MET A 372 7.01 1.74 13.87
N GLU A 373 5.93 1.88 14.66
CA GLU A 373 5.51 0.90 15.67
C GLU A 373 5.25 -0.49 15.07
N LEU A 374 4.62 -0.56 13.90
CA LEU A 374 4.38 -1.81 13.19
C LEU A 374 5.69 -2.48 12.77
N LEU A 375 6.65 -1.73 12.23
CA LEU A 375 7.95 -2.29 11.86
C LEU A 375 8.75 -2.71 13.10
N GLU A 376 8.64 -1.99 14.21
CA GLU A 376 9.26 -2.35 15.48
C GLU A 376 8.64 -3.64 16.07
N THR A 377 7.35 -3.86 15.87
CA THR A 377 6.63 -5.01 16.45
C THR A 377 6.68 -6.24 15.54
N ASP A 378 6.31 -6.08 14.26
CA ASP A 378 6.09 -7.16 13.31
C ASP A 378 7.21 -7.30 12.26
N GLY A 379 8.15 -6.34 12.20
CA GLY A 379 9.10 -6.24 11.08
C GLY A 379 9.99 -7.46 10.87
N GLU A 380 10.43 -8.14 11.94
CA GLU A 380 11.21 -9.39 11.83
C GLU A 380 10.38 -10.54 11.25
N ALA A 381 9.11 -10.65 11.66
CA ALA A 381 8.18 -11.63 11.13
C ALA A 381 7.88 -11.37 9.64
N ILE A 382 7.74 -10.09 9.26
CA ILE A 382 7.56 -9.70 7.86
C ILE A 382 8.83 -10.01 7.06
N ALA A 383 10.01 -9.63 7.56
CA ALA A 383 11.30 -9.84 6.89
C ALA A 383 11.62 -11.32 6.64
N SER A 384 11.19 -12.20 7.54
CA SER A 384 11.39 -13.65 7.42
C SER A 384 10.31 -14.36 6.60
N GLY A 385 9.23 -13.66 6.22
CA GLY A 385 8.08 -14.26 5.55
C GLY A 385 7.27 -15.17 6.47
N ASP A 386 7.25 -14.92 7.77
CA ASP A 386 6.48 -15.70 8.74
C ASP A 386 4.98 -15.65 8.39
N SER A 387 4.37 -16.83 8.33
CA SER A 387 2.93 -17.00 8.16
C SER A 387 2.09 -16.13 9.12
N MET A 388 2.54 -15.89 10.35
CA MET A 388 1.83 -15.07 11.33
C MET A 388 1.76 -13.59 10.93
N ALA A 389 2.75 -13.08 10.20
CA ALA A 389 2.71 -11.71 9.66
C ALA A 389 1.58 -11.56 8.61
N PHE A 390 1.30 -12.62 7.85
CA PHE A 390 0.14 -12.67 6.96
C PHE A 390 -1.16 -12.86 7.74
N GLU A 391 -1.23 -13.87 8.62
CA GLU A 391 -2.48 -14.22 9.30
C GLU A 391 -3.00 -13.11 10.21
N SER A 392 -2.11 -12.33 10.82
CA SER A 392 -2.45 -11.18 11.66
C SER A 392 -2.86 -9.93 10.86
N GLY A 393 -2.57 -9.87 9.55
CA GLY A 393 -2.78 -8.70 8.70
C GLY A 393 -1.66 -7.66 8.76
N ALA A 394 -0.47 -8.00 9.29
CA ALA A 394 0.66 -7.09 9.42
C ALA A 394 1.17 -6.61 8.06
N ILE A 395 1.28 -7.56 7.14
CA ILE A 395 1.71 -7.27 5.77
C ILE A 395 0.68 -6.39 5.05
N ALA A 396 -0.62 -6.66 5.23
CA ALA A 396 -1.67 -5.83 4.64
C ALA A 396 -1.64 -4.39 5.19
N GLU A 397 -1.45 -4.22 6.51
CA GLU A 397 -1.28 -2.89 7.13
C GLU A 397 -0.04 -2.17 6.58
N LEU A 398 1.12 -2.85 6.54
CA LEU A 398 2.36 -2.29 5.99
C LEU A 398 2.18 -1.79 4.55
N VAL A 399 1.61 -2.64 3.70
CA VAL A 399 1.41 -2.34 2.28
C VAL A 399 0.46 -1.16 2.13
N GLU A 400 -0.67 -1.16 2.84
CA GLU A 400 -1.62 -0.06 2.79
C GLU A 400 -1.01 1.28 3.18
N ARG A 401 -0.31 1.34 4.32
CA ARG A 401 0.25 2.60 4.83
C ARG A 401 1.28 3.19 3.88
N CYS A 402 2.16 2.35 3.35
CA CYS A 402 3.18 2.78 2.41
C CYS A 402 2.56 3.21 1.08
N ALA A 403 1.69 2.36 0.49
CA ALA A 403 1.04 2.64 -0.78
C ALA A 403 0.16 3.90 -0.71
N TRP A 404 -0.65 4.05 0.33
CA TRP A 404 -1.52 5.21 0.49
C TRP A 404 -0.71 6.50 0.69
N SER A 405 0.38 6.44 1.47
CA SER A 405 1.31 7.57 1.61
C SER A 405 1.90 7.98 0.25
N LYS A 406 2.30 7.00 -0.57
CA LYS A 406 2.78 7.25 -1.93
C LYS A 406 1.70 7.88 -2.81
N VAL A 407 0.48 7.36 -2.78
CA VAL A 407 -0.68 7.90 -3.50
C VAL A 407 -0.91 9.37 -3.13
N GLN A 408 -0.90 9.74 -1.85
CA GLN A 408 -1.08 11.12 -1.42
C GLN A 408 0.02 12.04 -1.96
N VAL A 409 1.28 11.59 -1.95
CA VAL A 409 2.41 12.37 -2.50
C VAL A 409 2.28 12.55 -4.02
N VAL A 410 1.89 11.49 -4.75
CA VAL A 410 1.70 11.54 -6.21
C VAL A 410 0.49 12.40 -6.58
N LEU A 411 -0.60 12.34 -5.79
CA LEU A 411 -1.79 13.16 -5.99
C LEU A 411 -1.51 14.65 -5.73
N ALA A 412 -0.56 14.97 -4.84
CA ALA A 412 -0.12 16.34 -4.61
C ALA A 412 0.84 16.85 -5.72
N ASP A 413 1.72 16.00 -6.25
CA ASP A 413 2.72 16.38 -7.26
C ASP A 413 3.01 15.24 -8.25
N GLU A 414 2.17 15.10 -9.27
CA GLU A 414 2.23 13.96 -10.21
C GLU A 414 3.48 13.99 -11.10
N ARG A 415 3.85 15.19 -11.57
CA ARG A 415 4.88 15.42 -12.59
C ARG A 415 6.16 16.06 -12.05
N GLU A 416 6.36 16.03 -10.73
CA GLU A 416 7.58 16.53 -10.08
C GLU A 416 7.85 18.02 -10.33
N LYS A 417 6.77 18.80 -10.41
CA LYS A 417 6.85 20.23 -10.71
C LYS A 417 6.97 21.07 -9.45
N ALA A 418 6.67 20.51 -8.27
CA ALA A 418 6.72 21.25 -7.03
C ALA A 418 8.17 21.64 -6.68
N SER A 419 8.43 22.95 -6.61
CA SER A 419 9.76 23.51 -6.33
C SER A 419 10.04 23.72 -4.83
N ALA A 420 9.05 23.49 -3.96
CA ALA A 420 9.13 23.74 -2.52
C ALA A 420 9.40 22.44 -1.73
N GLY A 421 10.04 22.57 -0.56
CA GLY A 421 10.50 21.47 0.32
C GLY A 421 9.45 20.47 0.82
N ASP A 422 8.16 20.68 0.51
CA ASP A 422 7.05 19.74 0.79
C ASP A 422 6.67 18.85 -0.41
N GLY A 423 7.37 18.95 -1.54
CA GLY A 423 7.13 18.14 -2.74
C GLY A 423 7.70 16.72 -2.66
N ARG A 424 7.75 16.02 -3.80
CA ARG A 424 8.28 14.63 -3.91
C ARG A 424 9.71 14.44 -3.41
N ILE A 425 10.51 15.51 -3.28
CA ILE A 425 11.89 15.43 -2.79
C ILE A 425 12.02 14.72 -1.44
N ARG A 426 11.01 14.80 -0.56
CA ARG A 426 11.01 14.07 0.72
C ARG A 426 11.19 12.56 0.54
N LEU A 427 10.69 12.00 -0.57
CA LEU A 427 10.82 10.58 -0.87
C LEU A 427 12.26 10.16 -1.19
N ASN A 428 13.18 11.12 -1.39
CA ASN A 428 14.60 10.87 -1.58
C ASN A 428 15.35 10.68 -0.25
N LEU A 429 14.66 10.66 0.89
CA LEU A 429 15.26 10.26 2.17
C LEU A 429 15.98 8.91 2.00
N GLY A 430 17.26 8.87 2.36
CA GLY A 430 18.14 7.71 2.18
C GLY A 430 18.62 7.45 0.73
N HIS A 431 18.06 8.09 -0.29
CA HIS A 431 18.37 7.77 -1.68
C HIS A 431 19.71 8.36 -2.15
N THR A 432 20.17 9.49 -1.59
CA THR A 432 21.46 10.11 -2.00
C THR A 432 22.62 9.12 -1.87
N VAL A 433 22.80 8.55 -0.67
CA VAL A 433 23.87 7.57 -0.42
C VAL A 433 23.49 6.20 -0.97
N GLY A 434 22.20 5.81 -0.92
CA GLY A 434 21.73 4.54 -1.46
C GLY A 434 22.02 4.39 -2.95
N HIS A 435 21.66 5.38 -3.78
CA HIS A 435 21.97 5.38 -5.21
C HIS A 435 23.48 5.44 -5.48
N GLY A 436 24.22 6.22 -4.69
CA GLY A 436 25.69 6.26 -4.78
C GLY A 436 26.30 4.88 -4.55
N LEU A 437 25.81 4.15 -3.55
CA LEU A 437 26.24 2.79 -3.23
C LEU A 437 25.86 1.79 -4.34
N GLU A 438 24.62 1.84 -4.83
CA GLU A 438 24.17 1.01 -5.96
C GLU A 438 25.05 1.20 -7.19
N ALA A 439 25.31 2.45 -7.57
CA ALA A 439 26.13 2.80 -8.73
C ALA A 439 27.59 2.38 -8.54
N ALA A 440 28.18 2.62 -7.36
CA ALA A 440 29.54 2.20 -7.04
C ALA A 440 29.73 0.67 -7.07
N LEU A 441 28.66 -0.09 -6.82
CA LEU A 441 28.64 -1.56 -6.91
C LEU A 441 28.28 -2.07 -8.30
N GLY A 442 28.10 -1.18 -9.28
CA GLY A 442 27.66 -1.54 -10.64
C GLY A 442 26.29 -2.22 -10.65
N TYR A 443 25.41 -1.85 -9.71
CA TYR A 443 24.08 -2.42 -9.52
C TYR A 443 24.05 -3.93 -9.26
N ALA A 444 25.15 -4.46 -8.71
CA ALA A 444 25.33 -5.89 -8.46
C ALA A 444 25.63 -6.19 -6.99
N GLY A 445 24.94 -7.20 -6.46
CA GLY A 445 25.18 -7.73 -5.12
C GLY A 445 24.44 -7.02 -3.99
N ILE A 446 23.71 -5.93 -4.29
CA ILE A 446 22.84 -5.21 -3.34
C ILE A 446 21.48 -4.99 -3.98
N LEU A 447 20.41 -5.16 -3.19
CA LEU A 447 19.04 -4.80 -3.59
C LEU A 447 18.77 -3.34 -3.23
N HIS A 448 17.85 -2.69 -3.96
CA HIS A 448 17.58 -1.26 -3.81
C HIS A 448 17.27 -0.87 -2.34
N GLY A 449 16.34 -1.57 -1.69
CA GLY A 449 16.00 -1.26 -0.30
C GLY A 449 17.11 -1.57 0.72
N GLU A 450 18.03 -2.49 0.41
CA GLU A 450 19.26 -2.68 1.21
C GLU A 450 20.16 -1.43 1.10
N ALA A 451 20.31 -0.87 -0.11
CA ALA A 451 21.07 0.36 -0.33
C ALA A 451 20.42 1.58 0.33
N VAL A 452 19.10 1.71 0.23
CA VAL A 452 18.32 2.76 0.92
C VAL A 452 18.54 2.68 2.43
N ALA A 453 18.65 1.49 3.03
CA ALA A 453 18.95 1.35 4.45
C ALA A 453 20.31 1.95 4.86
N TYR A 454 21.38 1.75 4.06
CA TYR A 454 22.66 2.45 4.31
C TYR A 454 22.47 3.97 4.24
N GLY A 455 21.72 4.44 3.24
CA GLY A 455 21.47 5.87 3.13
C GLY A 455 20.60 6.44 4.24
N LEU A 456 19.65 5.68 4.80
CA LEU A 456 18.87 6.08 5.97
C LEU A 456 19.78 6.23 7.20
N ARG A 457 20.74 5.31 7.41
CA ARG A 457 21.74 5.47 8.48
C ARG A 457 22.57 6.72 8.29
N ALA A 458 23.05 6.97 7.06
CA ALA A 458 23.82 8.18 6.77
C ALA A 458 23.00 9.46 6.99
N ALA A 459 21.74 9.50 6.51
CA ALA A 459 20.84 10.64 6.69
C ALA A 459 20.54 10.91 8.17
N SER A 460 20.25 9.87 8.97
CA SER A 460 20.01 10.01 10.40
C SER A 460 21.23 10.50 11.16
N ARG A 461 22.44 10.01 10.84
CA ARG A 461 23.69 10.44 11.48
C ARG A 461 24.08 11.87 11.12
N ILE A 462 24.00 12.24 9.84
CA ILE A 462 24.21 13.62 9.39
C ILE A 462 23.20 14.53 10.08
N GLY A 463 21.92 14.16 10.06
CA GLY A 463 20.85 14.93 10.69
C GLY A 463 21.05 15.13 12.18
N ALA A 464 21.53 14.12 12.91
CA ALA A 464 21.92 14.26 14.31
C ALA A 464 23.10 15.22 14.49
N ALA A 465 24.15 15.09 13.67
CA ALA A 465 25.35 15.94 13.74
C ALA A 465 25.04 17.43 13.45
N VAL A 466 24.06 17.72 12.58
CA VAL A 466 23.61 19.10 12.29
C VAL A 466 22.39 19.54 13.11
N SER A 467 22.02 18.80 14.15
CA SER A 467 20.90 19.11 15.07
C SER A 467 19.52 19.21 14.41
N VAL A 468 19.31 18.51 13.29
CA VAL A 468 18.00 18.37 12.62
C VAL A 468 17.24 17.14 13.11
N THR A 469 17.94 16.01 13.24
CA THR A 469 17.37 14.76 13.73
C THR A 469 17.61 14.65 15.23
N PRO A 470 16.54 14.57 16.05
CA PRO A 470 16.71 14.33 17.48
C PRO A 470 17.49 13.02 17.73
N PRO A 471 18.43 12.97 18.70
CA PRO A 471 19.25 11.78 18.95
C PRO A 471 18.44 10.51 19.20
N GLU A 472 17.32 10.61 19.92
CA GLU A 472 16.40 9.50 20.19
C GLU A 472 15.73 8.98 18.92
N HIS A 473 15.41 9.87 17.98
CA HIS A 473 14.81 9.49 16.71
C HIS A 473 15.84 8.84 15.78
N ALA A 474 17.06 9.37 15.74
CA ALA A 474 18.17 8.76 15.01
C ALA A 474 18.46 7.35 15.54
N ALA A 475 18.54 7.18 16.87
CA ALA A 475 18.74 5.90 17.52
C ALA A 475 17.61 4.91 17.24
N ARG A 476 16.35 5.38 17.19
CA ARG A 476 15.19 4.56 16.83
C ARG A 476 15.27 4.04 15.40
N ILE A 477 15.58 4.91 14.42
CA ILE A 477 15.76 4.50 13.01
C ILE A 477 16.92 3.48 12.90
N GLU A 478 18.07 3.77 13.50
CA GLU A 478 19.22 2.86 13.42
C GLU A 478 18.99 1.53 14.13
N GLY A 479 18.30 1.54 15.28
CA GLY A 479 17.92 0.36 16.03
C GLY A 479 16.96 -0.53 15.24
N LEU A 480 15.96 0.07 14.60
CA LEU A 480 15.03 -0.66 13.73
C LEU A 480 15.74 -1.27 12.52
N LEU A 481 16.59 -0.50 11.82
CA LEU A 481 17.37 -1.04 10.70
C LEU A 481 18.28 -2.20 11.14
N SER A 482 18.87 -2.12 12.32
CA SER A 482 19.68 -3.22 12.88
C SER A 482 18.83 -4.44 13.22
N LYS A 483 17.65 -4.24 13.82
CA LYS A 483 16.69 -5.31 14.12
C LYS A 483 16.22 -6.05 12.86
N LEU A 484 16.18 -5.36 11.72
CA LEU A 484 15.78 -5.93 10.44
C LEU A 484 16.96 -6.48 9.61
N ASP A 485 18.17 -6.53 10.16
CA ASP A 485 19.41 -6.90 9.45
C ASP A 485 19.64 -6.07 8.16
N LEU A 486 19.40 -4.77 8.24
CA LEU A 486 19.52 -3.83 7.11
C LEU A 486 20.62 -2.78 7.33
N GLY A 487 21.46 -2.63 6.31
CA GLY A 487 22.45 -1.55 6.22
C GLY A 487 23.56 -1.61 7.29
N SER A 488 23.80 -2.76 7.93
CA SER A 488 24.76 -2.92 9.02
C SER A 488 26.06 -3.62 8.61
N VAL A 489 26.05 -4.35 7.48
CA VAL A 489 27.21 -5.14 7.03
C VAL A 489 28.23 -4.22 6.34
N PRO A 490 29.54 -4.40 6.57
CA PRO A 490 30.54 -3.66 5.79
C PRO A 490 30.39 -3.91 4.29
N THR A 491 30.42 -2.85 3.49
CA THR A 491 30.29 -2.94 2.04
C THR A 491 31.66 -3.12 1.38
N ARG A 492 31.67 -3.68 0.17
CA ARG A 492 32.87 -3.75 -0.68
C ARG A 492 33.13 -2.46 -1.48
N ALA A 493 32.21 -1.49 -1.45
CA ALA A 493 32.36 -0.24 -2.19
C ALA A 493 33.35 0.67 -1.46
N SER A 494 34.25 1.32 -2.19
CA SER A 494 35.12 2.34 -1.60
C SER A 494 34.32 3.62 -1.36
N LEU A 495 34.69 4.36 -0.30
CA LEU A 495 34.11 5.67 -0.01
C LEU A 495 34.19 6.59 -1.23
N GLU A 496 35.36 6.68 -1.87
CA GLU A 496 35.55 7.54 -3.04
C GLU A 496 34.62 7.18 -4.19
N ALA A 497 34.44 5.89 -4.51
CA ALA A 497 33.54 5.48 -5.58
C ALA A 497 32.08 5.86 -5.29
N VAL A 498 31.65 5.76 -4.03
CA VAL A 498 30.30 6.18 -3.61
C VAL A 498 30.13 7.69 -3.73
N LEU A 499 31.12 8.47 -3.28
CA LEU A 499 31.08 9.94 -3.37
C LEU A 499 31.09 10.43 -4.82
N GLU A 500 31.94 9.85 -5.68
CA GLU A 500 31.96 10.13 -7.12
C GLU A 500 30.61 9.83 -7.78
N ALA A 501 29.99 8.69 -7.44
CA ALA A 501 28.68 8.33 -7.94
C ALA A 501 27.58 9.31 -7.46
N MET A 502 27.64 9.74 -6.20
CA MET A 502 26.75 10.75 -5.65
C MET A 502 26.86 12.10 -6.37
N GLU A 503 28.03 12.45 -6.91
CA GLU A 503 28.23 13.66 -7.70
C GLU A 503 27.74 13.51 -9.14
N ALA A 504 27.99 12.36 -9.77
CA ALA A 504 27.60 12.09 -11.15
C ALA A 504 26.08 12.16 -11.38
N ASP A 505 25.28 11.66 -10.44
CA ASP A 505 23.80 11.71 -10.45
C ASP A 505 23.27 13.17 -10.57
N LYS A 506 24.09 14.17 -10.24
CA LYS A 506 23.70 15.59 -10.17
C LYS A 506 24.10 16.45 -11.36
N LYS A 507 24.81 15.92 -12.36
CA LYS A 507 25.16 16.70 -13.57
C LYS A 507 23.93 17.17 -14.36
N HIS A 508 22.72 16.84 -13.92
CA HIS A 508 21.42 17.25 -14.47
C HIS A 508 20.69 18.36 -13.67
N GLY A 509 21.23 18.88 -12.55
CA GLY A 509 20.60 19.94 -11.74
C GLY A 509 21.58 21.02 -11.26
N ALA A 510 21.25 22.30 -11.44
CA ALA A 510 22.13 23.46 -11.21
C ALA A 510 22.40 23.82 -9.72
N ALA A 511 21.92 23.02 -8.77
CA ALA A 511 22.09 23.26 -7.33
C ALA A 511 22.80 22.06 -6.71
N GLY A 512 23.76 22.28 -5.81
CA GLY A 512 24.55 21.25 -5.14
C GLY A 512 23.74 20.18 -4.39
N LEU A 513 24.43 19.29 -3.66
CA LEU A 513 23.77 18.17 -2.97
C LEU A 513 22.74 18.64 -1.95
N ARG A 514 21.47 18.26 -2.16
CA ARG A 514 20.37 18.47 -1.22
C ARG A 514 20.18 17.23 -0.37
N TRP A 515 20.42 17.35 0.92
CA TRP A 515 20.25 16.31 1.93
C TRP A 515 18.84 16.35 2.49
N VAL A 516 18.13 15.23 2.40
CA VAL A 516 16.85 15.03 3.06
C VAL A 516 17.13 14.36 4.40
N LEU A 517 16.90 15.08 5.50
CA LEU A 517 17.25 14.68 6.84
C LEU A 517 15.97 14.46 7.68
N PRO A 518 15.83 13.36 8.43
CA PRO A 518 14.64 13.09 9.22
C PRO A 518 14.53 14.02 10.42
N LYS A 519 13.31 14.42 10.79
CA LYS A 519 12.98 15.13 12.04
C LYS A 519 12.15 14.21 12.94
N ALA A 520 11.82 14.66 14.16
CA ALA A 520 10.81 13.98 14.99
C ALA A 520 9.51 13.69 14.23
N ALA A 521 9.10 14.62 13.37
CA ALA A 521 8.01 14.45 12.42
C ALA A 521 8.38 15.11 11.08
N GLY A 522 8.35 14.33 10.00
CA GLY A 522 8.71 14.79 8.66
C GLY A 522 10.22 14.89 8.42
N VAL A 523 10.60 15.74 7.49
CA VAL A 523 12.00 15.92 7.06
C VAL A 523 12.38 17.40 6.94
N GLU A 524 13.68 17.66 6.88
CA GLU A 524 14.26 18.95 6.49
C GLU A 524 15.21 18.75 5.31
N VAL A 525 15.20 19.69 4.35
CA VAL A 525 16.10 19.66 3.21
C VAL A 525 17.22 20.67 3.44
N ARG A 526 18.47 20.20 3.44
CA ARG A 526 19.67 21.02 3.67
C ARG A 526 20.64 20.96 2.48
N ALA A 527 21.28 22.08 2.18
CA ALA A 527 22.29 22.19 1.11
C ALA A 527 23.69 22.53 1.66
N ASP A 528 23.80 22.76 2.97
CA ASP A 528 24.94 23.29 3.70
C ASP A 528 25.62 22.24 4.60
N VAL A 529 25.48 20.95 4.24
CA VAL A 529 26.20 19.85 4.93
C VAL A 529 27.64 19.85 4.44
N SER A 530 28.60 19.94 5.37
CA SER A 530 30.03 20.01 5.02
C SER A 530 30.54 18.70 4.42
N GLU A 531 31.43 18.79 3.43
CA GLU A 531 32.02 17.60 2.79
C GLU A 531 32.76 16.71 3.79
N ALA A 532 33.44 17.31 4.78
CA ALA A 532 34.13 16.59 5.84
C ALA A 532 33.18 15.68 6.64
N LEU A 533 32.01 16.20 7.03
CA LEU A 533 30.99 15.44 7.75
C LEU A 533 30.41 14.32 6.88
N VAL A 534 30.17 14.60 5.60
CA VAL A 534 29.69 13.59 4.64
C VAL A 534 30.68 12.44 4.52
N ARG A 535 31.97 12.75 4.30
CA ARG A 535 33.05 11.75 4.20
C ARG A 535 33.13 10.88 5.46
N GLU A 536 33.12 11.51 6.64
CA GLU A 536 33.14 10.81 7.93
C GLU A 536 31.96 9.85 8.08
N VAL A 537 30.73 10.36 7.92
CA VAL A 537 29.51 9.57 8.15
C VAL A 537 29.37 8.47 7.11
N VAL A 538 29.54 8.77 5.82
CA VAL A 538 29.42 7.78 4.75
C VAL A 538 30.50 6.72 4.90
N GLY A 539 31.74 7.10 5.21
CA GLY A 539 32.83 6.16 5.48
C GLY A 539 32.49 5.20 6.62
N GLY A 540 31.98 5.72 7.75
CA GLY A 540 31.57 4.90 8.89
C GLY A 540 30.41 3.95 8.56
N VAL A 541 29.39 4.43 7.87
CA VAL A 541 28.23 3.62 7.45
C VAL A 541 28.66 2.49 6.50
N LEU A 542 29.53 2.78 5.52
CA LEU A 542 30.04 1.76 4.59
C LEU A 542 30.94 0.72 5.29
N ALA A 543 31.63 1.11 6.36
CA ALA A 543 32.44 0.22 7.18
C ALA A 543 31.63 -0.59 8.21
N GLY A 544 30.32 -0.37 8.31
CA GLY A 544 29.45 -1.05 9.29
C GLY A 544 29.65 -0.57 10.72
N THR A 545 30.18 0.63 10.96
CA THR A 545 30.37 1.15 12.32
C THR A 545 29.05 1.54 12.96
N ALA A 546 28.87 1.21 14.23
CA ALA A 546 27.75 1.72 15.02
C ALA A 546 27.90 3.23 15.28
N ALA A 547 26.78 3.95 15.42
CA ALA A 547 26.79 5.36 15.77
C ALA A 547 27.59 5.60 17.08
N GLY A 548 28.53 6.54 17.05
CA GLY A 548 29.35 6.91 18.21
C GLY A 548 30.67 6.13 18.38
N ALA A 549 30.97 5.15 17.51
CA ALA A 549 32.31 4.55 17.46
C ALA A 549 33.25 5.48 16.68
N THR A 550 33.98 6.35 17.37
CA THR A 550 35.08 7.10 16.77
C THR A 550 36.10 6.12 16.21
N VAL A 551 36.44 6.27 14.92
CA VAL A 551 37.57 5.59 14.30
C VAL A 551 38.83 6.13 14.98
N GLY A 552 39.41 5.34 15.88
CA GLY A 552 40.64 5.66 16.59
C GLY A 552 41.88 5.55 15.71
#